data_AF-W8QMQ8-F1
#
_entry.id   AF-W8QMQ8-F1
#
_cell.length_a   1.000
_cell.length_b   1.000
_cell.length_c   1.000
_cell.angle_alpha   90.00
_cell.angle_beta   90.00
_cell.angle_gamma   90.00
#
_symmetry.space_group_name_H-M   'P 1'
#
loop_
_entity.id
_entity.type
_entity.pdbx_description
1 polymer ?
#
loop_
_entity_poly.entity_id
_entity_poly.type
_entity_poly.pdbx_seq_one_letter_code
_entity_poly.pdbx_strand_id
1 'polypeptide(L)'
;PLNVFELTKKFIKAGAAGVHFEDQLASEKKGGLMGGEVLCPTDTLIKNLKAAKLAANFAKVPLIILAKTDAKAPKLITNDFDENDRPFLTGKKSPKGFYYVKHGIEQAIS
;
A
#
# COMPACT_ATOMS: atom_id res chain seq x y z
N PRO A 1 6.68 -5.13 -6.15
CA PRO A 1 8.03 -5.25 -5.55
C PRO A 1 9.19 -4.65 -6.39
N LEU A 2 9.47 -5.10 -7.63
CA LEU A 2 10.64 -4.63 -8.39
C LEU A 2 10.61 -3.13 -8.68
N ASN A 3 9.44 -2.60 -9.08
CA ASN A 3 9.26 -1.17 -9.32
C ASN A 3 9.56 -0.34 -8.05
N VAL A 4 9.17 -0.83 -6.87
CA VAL A 4 9.43 -0.17 -5.59
C VAL A 4 10.92 -0.16 -5.25
N PHE A 5 11.62 -1.27 -5.49
CA PHE A 5 13.06 -1.36 -5.30
C PHE A 5 13.82 -0.34 -6.18
N GLU A 6 13.55 -0.33 -7.49
CA GLU A 6 14.22 0.59 -8.41
C GLU A 6 13.83 2.06 -8.17
N LEU A 7 12.57 2.34 -7.82
CA LEU A 7 12.14 3.69 -7.47
C LEU A 7 12.84 4.18 -6.19
N THR A 8 12.99 3.32 -5.19
CA THR A 8 13.71 3.64 -3.95
C THR A 8 15.18 3.97 -4.24
N LYS A 9 15.85 3.20 -5.11
CA LYS A 9 17.22 3.51 -5.55
C LYS A 9 17.31 4.88 -6.24
N LYS A 10 16.32 5.24 -7.06
CA LYS A 10 16.26 6.56 -7.71
C LYS A 10 16.10 7.68 -6.69
N PHE A 11 15.25 7.51 -5.68
CA PHE A 11 15.11 8.49 -4.59
C PHE A 11 16.40 8.66 -3.79
N ILE A 12 17.07 7.55 -3.43
CA ILE A 12 18.36 7.59 -2.74
C ILE A 12 19.41 8.34 -3.59
N LYS A 13 19.49 8.02 -4.89
CA LYS A 13 20.42 8.70 -5.82
C LYS A 13 20.14 10.20 -5.92
N ALA A 14 18.88 10.62 -5.81
CA ALA A 14 18.47 12.01 -5.80
C ALA A 14 18.71 12.73 -4.45
N GLY A 15 19.21 12.02 -3.42
CA GLY A 15 19.50 12.60 -2.11
C GLY A 15 18.31 12.65 -1.15
N ALA A 16 17.25 11.87 -1.38
CA ALA A 16 16.12 11.83 -0.46
C ALA A 16 16.51 11.26 0.91
N ALA A 17 16.15 11.96 1.98
CA ALA A 17 16.35 11.50 3.36
C ALA A 17 15.29 10.45 3.80
N GLY A 18 14.15 10.43 3.13
CA GLY A 18 13.08 9.47 3.39
C GLY A 18 12.13 9.31 2.22
N VAL A 19 11.37 8.22 2.24
CA VAL A 19 10.34 7.86 1.26
C VAL A 19 9.11 7.35 1.99
N HIS A 20 7.93 7.54 1.39
CA HIS A 20 6.71 6.90 1.85
C HIS A 20 6.11 6.04 0.74
N PHE A 21 5.54 4.90 1.13
CA PHE A 21 4.77 4.02 0.26
C PHE A 21 3.39 3.80 0.86
N GLU A 22 2.38 3.72 0.01
CA GLU A 22 0.99 3.51 0.41
C GLU A 22 0.42 2.20 -0.14
N ASP A 23 -0.64 1.71 0.49
CA ASP A 23 -1.31 0.44 0.19
C ASP A 23 -2.33 0.53 -0.96
N GLN A 24 -2.44 1.65 -1.67
CA GLN A 24 -3.30 1.75 -2.85
C GLN A 24 -2.74 0.96 -4.06
N LEU A 25 -3.66 0.41 -4.85
CA LEU A 25 -3.36 -0.14 -6.17
C LEU A 25 -2.83 0.96 -7.09
N ALA A 26 -1.58 0.79 -7.55
CA ALA A 26 -0.87 1.81 -8.33
C ALA A 26 -1.61 2.29 -9.60
N SER A 27 -2.36 1.42 -10.28
CA SER A 27 -3.12 1.77 -11.49
C SER A 27 -4.41 2.53 -11.22
N GLU A 28 -4.91 2.49 -9.99
CA GLU A 28 -6.15 3.16 -9.55
C GLU A 28 -5.83 4.13 -8.39
N LYS A 29 -4.58 4.58 -8.28
CA LYS A 29 -4.10 5.48 -7.23
C LYS A 29 -4.81 6.82 -7.31
N LYS A 30 -5.33 7.29 -6.19
CA LYS A 30 -5.97 8.61 -6.06
C LYS A 30 -5.43 9.37 -4.85
N GLY A 31 -5.73 10.67 -4.77
CA GLY A 31 -5.42 11.43 -3.57
C GLY A 31 -6.35 11.02 -2.43
N GLY A 32 -5.84 10.99 -1.18
CA GLY A 32 -6.51 10.49 0.05
C GLY A 32 -7.91 11.03 0.39
N LEU A 33 -8.42 12.00 -0.37
CA LEU A 33 -9.74 12.62 -0.21
C LEU A 33 -10.66 12.38 -1.43
N MET A 34 -10.17 11.65 -2.43
CA MET A 34 -10.89 11.39 -3.67
C MET A 34 -11.57 10.03 -3.62
N GLY A 35 -12.81 9.96 -4.10
CA GLY A 35 -13.58 8.71 -4.09
C GLY A 35 -13.02 7.63 -5.02
N GLY A 36 -13.14 6.37 -4.59
CA GLY A 36 -12.86 5.19 -5.40
C GLY A 36 -11.40 4.74 -5.37
N GLU A 37 -10.74 4.92 -4.24
CA GLU A 37 -9.46 4.29 -3.89
C GLU A 37 -9.65 2.77 -3.76
N VAL A 38 -8.62 2.02 -4.14
CA VAL A 38 -8.61 0.56 -4.10
C VAL A 38 -7.36 0.11 -3.36
N LEU A 39 -7.54 -0.56 -2.22
CA LEU A 39 -6.46 -1.14 -1.44
C LEU A 39 -5.88 -2.39 -2.13
N CYS A 40 -4.57 -2.57 -2.00
CA CYS A 40 -3.92 -3.86 -2.13
C CYS A 40 -4.00 -4.60 -0.79
N PRO A 41 -3.90 -5.94 -0.81
CA PRO A 41 -3.82 -6.71 0.43
C PRO A 41 -2.63 -6.30 1.29
N THR A 42 -2.78 -6.42 2.61
CA THR A 42 -1.77 -6.05 3.61
C THR A 42 -0.38 -6.59 3.24
N ASP A 43 -0.30 -7.87 2.86
CA ASP A 43 0.93 -8.56 2.50
C ASP A 43 1.61 -7.96 1.24
N THR A 44 0.84 -7.29 0.37
CA THR A 44 1.36 -6.57 -0.79
C THR A 44 2.12 -5.31 -0.37
N LEU A 45 1.58 -4.52 0.55
CA LEU A 45 2.28 -3.35 1.09
C LEU A 45 3.53 -3.80 1.85
N ILE A 46 3.44 -4.86 2.67
CA ILE A 46 4.59 -5.43 3.38
C ILE A 46 5.71 -5.82 2.40
N LYS A 47 5.38 -6.50 1.29
CA LYS A 47 6.36 -6.85 0.24
C LYS A 47 7.01 -5.61 -0.40
N ASN A 48 6.23 -4.53 -0.60
CA ASN A 48 6.76 -3.27 -1.13
C ASN A 48 7.69 -2.58 -0.12
N LEU A 49 7.33 -2.51 1.17
CA LEU A 49 8.17 -1.96 2.23
C LEU A 49 9.48 -2.75 2.38
N LYS A 50 9.42 -4.09 2.33
CA LYS A 50 10.60 -4.95 2.32
C LYS A 50 11.50 -4.67 1.11
N ALA A 51 10.93 -4.44 -0.07
CA ALA A 51 11.68 -4.07 -1.27
C ALA A 51 12.36 -2.69 -1.13
N ALA A 52 11.67 -1.69 -0.56
CA ALA A 52 12.27 -0.38 -0.26
C ALA A 52 13.41 -0.50 0.75
N LYS A 53 13.23 -1.30 1.81
CA LYS A 53 14.27 -1.58 2.80
C LYS A 53 15.48 -2.28 2.18
N LEU A 54 15.24 -3.24 1.29
CA LEU A 54 16.32 -3.93 0.56
C LEU A 54 17.13 -2.96 -0.31
N ALA A 55 16.47 -2.02 -1.00
CA ALA A 55 17.14 -0.99 -1.78
C ALA A 55 18.02 -0.07 -0.91
N ALA A 56 17.50 0.37 0.24
CA ALA A 56 18.24 1.17 1.21
C ALA A 56 19.46 0.43 1.77
N ASN A 57 19.30 -0.85 2.11
CA ASN A 57 20.38 -1.71 2.58
C ASN A 57 21.46 -1.90 1.51
N PHE A 58 21.08 -2.13 0.25
CA PHE A 58 22.01 -2.27 -0.87
C PHE A 58 22.80 -0.98 -1.12
N ALA A 59 22.16 0.17 -1.00
CA ALA A 59 22.79 1.48 -1.12
C ALA A 59 23.59 1.91 0.13
N LYS A 60 23.48 1.16 1.24
CA LYS A 60 24.09 1.46 2.55
C LYS A 60 23.69 2.86 3.09
N VAL A 61 22.43 3.26 2.87
CA VAL A 61 21.88 4.53 3.36
C VAL A 61 20.83 4.25 4.44
N PRO A 62 20.87 4.94 5.60
CA PRO A 62 19.86 4.82 6.66
C PRO A 62 18.57 5.57 6.29
N LEU A 63 17.96 5.22 5.15
CA LEU A 63 16.77 5.87 4.60
C LEU A 63 15.57 5.70 5.55
N ILE A 64 14.86 6.81 5.84
CA ILE A 64 13.59 6.76 6.57
C ILE A 64 12.51 6.20 5.63
N ILE A 65 11.82 5.14 6.05
CA ILE A 65 10.74 4.52 5.27
C ILE A 65 9.44 4.67 6.05
N LEU A 66 8.47 5.38 5.48
CA LEU A 66 7.16 5.59 6.06
C LEU A 66 6.12 4.70 5.37
N ALA A 67 5.39 3.91 6.17
CA ALA A 67 4.21 3.19 5.70
C ALA A 67 2.99 4.10 5.85
N LYS A 68 2.31 4.40 4.75
CA LYS A 68 1.04 5.11 4.74
C LYS A 68 -0.06 4.09 4.47
N THR A 69 -1.12 4.09 5.26
CA THR A 69 -2.36 3.38 4.91
C THR A 69 -3.42 4.39 4.50
N ASP A 70 -4.18 4.06 3.47
CA ASP A 70 -5.36 4.82 3.10
C ASP A 70 -6.65 4.24 3.69
N ALA A 71 -6.61 3.07 4.38
CA ALA A 71 -7.75 2.27 4.86
C ALA A 71 -8.91 2.97 5.62
N LYS A 72 -8.74 4.22 6.03
CA LYS A 72 -9.79 5.04 6.64
C LYS A 72 -10.96 5.36 5.70
N ALA A 73 -10.69 5.63 4.42
CA ALA A 73 -11.69 6.02 3.40
C ALA A 73 -11.95 5.04 2.22
N PRO A 74 -11.07 4.10 1.82
CA PRO A 74 -11.23 3.29 0.64
C PRO A 74 -12.36 2.29 0.84
N LYS A 75 -13.20 2.15 -0.17
CA LYS A 75 -14.35 1.25 -0.12
C LYS A 75 -14.03 -0.11 -0.72
N LEU A 76 -12.84 -0.29 -1.29
CA LEU A 76 -12.50 -1.41 -2.15
C LEU A 76 -11.11 -1.97 -1.81
N ILE A 77 -10.95 -3.28 -1.93
CA ILE A 77 -9.68 -4.01 -1.92
C ILE A 77 -9.60 -4.93 -3.13
N THR A 78 -8.40 -5.14 -3.67
CA THR A 78 -8.24 -5.88 -4.94
C THR A 78 -8.61 -7.35 -4.86
N ASN A 79 -8.32 -8.04 -3.74
CA ASN A 79 -8.61 -9.44 -3.52
C ASN A 79 -8.70 -9.77 -2.01
N ASP A 80 -9.01 -11.02 -1.69
CA ASP A 80 -9.35 -11.54 -0.35
C ASP A 80 -8.37 -12.60 0.19
N PHE A 81 -7.17 -12.74 -0.39
CA PHE A 81 -6.26 -13.83 -0.01
C PHE A 81 -5.73 -13.67 1.42
N ASP A 82 -5.51 -12.42 1.84
CA ASP A 82 -4.84 -12.07 3.09
C ASP A 82 -5.77 -12.17 4.29
N GLU A 83 -5.33 -12.91 5.31
CA GLU A 83 -6.13 -13.17 6.50
C GLU A 83 -6.35 -11.92 7.35
N ASN A 84 -5.42 -10.95 7.33
CA ASN A 84 -5.56 -9.68 8.05
C ASN A 84 -6.73 -8.84 7.50
N ASP A 85 -6.98 -8.95 6.18
CA ASP A 85 -7.99 -8.16 5.50
C ASP A 85 -9.39 -8.79 5.58
N ARG A 86 -9.48 -10.11 5.85
CA ARG A 86 -10.73 -10.87 5.87
C ARG A 86 -11.81 -10.31 6.82
N PRO A 87 -11.50 -9.88 8.06
CA PRO A 87 -12.51 -9.33 8.97
C PRO A 87 -13.25 -8.10 8.42
N PHE A 88 -12.62 -7.37 7.50
CA PHE A 88 -13.15 -6.15 6.89
C PHE A 88 -13.95 -6.43 5.62
N LEU A 89 -13.87 -7.62 5.02
CA LEU A 89 -14.62 -7.93 3.82
C LEU A 89 -16.13 -7.95 4.08
N THR A 90 -16.89 -7.40 3.15
CA THR A 90 -18.37 -7.39 3.20
C THR A 90 -19.01 -8.57 2.45
N GLY A 91 -18.21 -9.35 1.72
CA GLY A 91 -18.66 -10.41 0.82
C GLY A 91 -19.19 -9.93 -0.55
N LYS A 92 -19.32 -8.62 -0.77
CA LYS A 92 -19.78 -8.05 -2.06
C LYS A 92 -18.61 -7.70 -2.97
N LYS A 93 -18.83 -7.80 -4.29
CA LYS A 93 -17.90 -7.36 -5.33
C LYS A 93 -18.43 -6.18 -6.13
N SER A 94 -17.53 -5.30 -6.56
CA SER A 94 -17.78 -4.24 -7.53
C SER A 94 -17.88 -4.81 -8.95
N PRO A 95 -18.43 -4.07 -9.93
CA PRO A 95 -18.44 -4.49 -11.33
C PRO A 95 -17.04 -4.74 -11.92
N LYS A 96 -16.01 -4.09 -11.38
CA LYS A 96 -14.59 -4.28 -11.77
C LYS A 96 -13.94 -5.50 -11.10
N GLY A 97 -14.67 -6.24 -10.26
CA GLY A 97 -14.16 -7.43 -9.57
C GLY A 97 -13.50 -7.19 -8.21
N PHE A 98 -13.30 -5.93 -7.80
CA PHE A 98 -12.78 -5.58 -6.46
C PHE A 98 -13.79 -5.90 -5.35
N TYR A 99 -13.32 -6.14 -4.14
CA TYR A 99 -14.13 -6.49 -2.98
C TYR A 99 -14.45 -5.26 -2.15
N TYR A 100 -15.71 -5.14 -1.70
CA TYR A 100 -16.09 -4.06 -0.79
C TYR A 100 -15.65 -4.37 0.65
N VAL A 101 -15.09 -3.36 1.33
CA VAL A 101 -14.60 -3.46 2.71
C VAL A 101 -15.34 -2.53 3.68
N LYS A 102 -15.35 -2.91 4.97
CA LYS A 102 -15.73 -2.10 6.11
C LYS A 102 -14.58 -1.15 6.43
N HIS A 103 -14.54 -0.03 5.72
CA HIS A 103 -13.53 0.99 5.89
C HIS A 103 -13.68 1.77 7.20
N GLY A 104 -12.60 2.37 7.66
CA GLY A 104 -12.62 3.20 8.85
C GLY A 104 -11.36 3.06 9.68
N ILE A 105 -11.41 3.58 10.91
CA ILE A 105 -10.25 3.59 11.80
C ILE A 105 -9.80 2.18 12.18
N GLU A 106 -10.72 1.24 12.34
CA GLU A 106 -10.38 -0.15 12.69
C GLU A 106 -9.56 -0.83 11.61
N GLN A 107 -9.89 -0.61 10.33
CA GLN A 107 -9.11 -1.15 9.21
C GLN A 107 -7.76 -0.44 9.07
N ALA A 108 -7.66 0.82 9.48
CA ALA A 108 -6.38 1.53 9.51
C ALA A 108 -5.48 1.11 10.68
N ILE A 109 -6.05 0.52 11.74
CA ILE A 109 -5.31 0.05 12.93
C ILE A 109 -4.80 -1.39 12.75
N SER A 110 -5.54 -2.25 12.04
CA SER A 110 -5.19 -3.66 11.81
C SER A 110 -3.90 -3.86 11.03
#